data_AF-A0A1E5VMZ0-F1
#
_entry.id   AF-A0A1E5VMZ0-F1
#
_cell.length_a   1.000
_cell.length_b   1.000
_cell.length_c   1.000
_cell.angle_alpha   90.00
_cell.angle_beta   90.00
_cell.angle_gamma   90.00
#
_symmetry.space_group_name_H-M   'P 1'
#
loop_
_entity.id
_entity.type
_entity.pdbx_description
1 polymer ?
#
loop_
_entity_poly.entity_id
_entity_poly.type
_entity_poly.pdbx_seq_one_letter_code
_entity_poly.pdbx_strand_id
1 'polypeptide(L)'
;MTADGVNDTPALNKADIRIAVAGATDVARSASDIVLTQEGLSVIISAVLTSRAIFQRMKNYTGRTRCLTATCRNMSIFFHPCIE
;
A
#
# COMPACT_ATOMS: atom_id res chain seq x y z
N MET A 1 -5.29 14.27 4.00
CA MET A 1 -5.27 15.75 3.94
C MET A 1 -4.16 16.16 2.99
N THR A 2 -4.40 17.16 2.14
CA THR A 2 -3.35 17.75 1.28
C THR A 2 -2.78 18.97 1.97
N ALA A 3 -1.47 19.19 1.84
CA ALA A 3 -0.80 20.34 2.43
C ALA A 3 0.09 21.04 1.40
N ASP A 4 0.13 22.36 1.49
CA ASP A 4 1.00 23.24 0.72
C ASP A 4 2.00 23.98 1.63
N GLY A 5 1.62 24.29 2.89
CA GLY A 5 2.38 25.12 3.82
C GLY A 5 2.68 24.53 5.20
N VAL A 6 3.44 25.30 5.99
CA VAL A 6 3.84 25.00 7.38
C VAL A 6 2.65 24.99 8.36
N ASN A 7 1.55 25.66 8.01
CA ASN A 7 0.37 25.72 8.88
C ASN A 7 -0.40 24.39 8.93
N ASP A 8 -0.25 23.53 7.92
CA ASP A 8 -0.96 22.26 7.83
C ASP A 8 -0.20 21.08 8.47
N THR A 9 1.02 21.31 8.95
CA THR A 9 1.87 20.29 9.57
C THR A 9 1.21 19.53 10.74
N PRO A 10 0.50 20.17 11.69
CA PRO A 10 -0.17 19.43 12.77
C PRO A 10 -1.34 18.57 12.26
N ALA A 11 -1.93 18.92 11.12
CA ALA A 11 -3.04 18.18 10.54
C ALA A 11 -2.57 17.06 9.60
N LEU A 12 -1.42 17.23 8.93
CA LEU A 12 -0.68 16.15 8.29
C LEU A 12 -0.36 15.05 9.31
N ASN A 13 0.18 15.40 10.49
CA ASN A 13 0.53 14.40 11.50
C ASN A 13 -0.66 13.58 12.04
N LYS A 14 -1.89 14.08 11.90
CA LYS A 14 -3.11 13.35 12.30
C LYS A 14 -3.73 12.56 11.16
N ALA A 15 -3.32 12.79 9.92
CA ALA A 15 -3.91 12.13 8.76
C ALA A 15 -3.29 10.75 8.54
N ASP A 16 -4.13 9.75 8.23
CA ASP A 16 -3.66 8.40 7.89
C ASP A 16 -2.82 8.38 6.60
N ILE A 17 -3.11 9.30 5.69
CA ILE A 17 -2.40 9.48 4.43
C ILE A 17 -2.04 10.95 4.27
N ARG A 18 -0.73 11.22 4.26
CA ARG A 18 -0.15 12.56 4.23
C ARG A 18 0.37 12.87 2.83
N ILE A 19 -0.25 13.85 2.17
CA ILE A 19 0.04 14.19 0.77
C ILE A 19 0.52 15.63 0.68
N ALA A 20 1.73 15.85 0.14
CA ALA A 20 2.23 17.16 -0.21
C ALA A 20 2.07 17.42 -1.71
N VAL A 21 1.67 18.65 -2.07
CA VAL A 21 1.50 19.08 -3.46
C VAL A 21 2.86 19.48 -4.06
N ALA A 22 2.98 19.38 -5.38
CA ALA A 22 4.12 19.94 -6.11
C ALA A 22 4.28 21.43 -5.75
N GLY A 23 5.48 21.84 -5.36
CA GLY A 23 5.73 23.23 -4.92
C GLY A 23 5.44 23.52 -3.44
N ALA A 24 4.95 22.54 -2.66
CA ALA A 24 4.77 22.71 -1.22
C ALA A 24 6.08 23.02 -0.49
N THR A 25 5.98 23.69 0.66
CA THR A 25 7.12 24.01 1.54
C THR A 25 7.90 22.75 1.93
N ASP A 26 9.20 22.90 2.15
CA ASP A 26 10.08 21.75 2.45
C ASP A 26 9.68 21.03 3.75
N VAL A 27 9.16 21.80 4.71
CA VAL A 27 8.57 21.28 5.96
C VAL A 27 7.36 20.38 5.67
N ALA A 28 6.47 20.80 4.77
CA ALA A 28 5.31 19.99 4.38
C ALA A 28 5.72 18.72 3.62
N ARG A 29 6.76 18.77 2.78
CA ARG A 29 7.29 17.59 2.09
C ARG A 29 7.90 16.58 3.07
N SER A 30 8.72 17.04 4.01
CA SER A 30 9.33 16.16 5.02
C SER A 30 8.30 15.54 5.97
N ALA A 31 7.16 16.19 6.18
CA ALA A 31 6.07 15.68 7.00
C ALA A 31 5.10 14.77 6.23
N SER A 32 5.22 14.65 4.90
CA SER A 32 4.33 13.88 4.04
C SER A 32 4.89 12.51 3.66
N ASP A 33 4.02 11.52 3.44
CA ASP A 33 4.40 10.19 2.96
C ASP A 33 4.45 10.13 1.42
N ILE A 34 3.65 10.98 0.78
CA ILE A 34 3.51 11.03 -0.68
C ILE A 34 3.67 12.47 -1.13
N VAL A 35 4.60 12.71 -2.05
CA VAL A 35 4.80 14.01 -2.71
C VAL A 35 4.31 13.91 -4.15
N LEU A 36 3.37 14.76 -4.52
CA LEU A 36 2.89 14.87 -5.90
C LEU A 36 3.96 15.61 -6.73
N THR A 37 4.37 15.02 -7.84
CA THR A 37 5.35 15.61 -8.76
C THR A 37 4.73 16.59 -9.75
N GLN A 38 3.40 16.57 -9.88
CA GLN A 38 2.63 17.43 -10.76
C GLN A 38 1.49 18.06 -9.96
N GLU A 39 1.14 19.29 -10.33
CA GLU A 39 -0.02 19.98 -9.79
C GLU A 39 -1.30 19.37 -10.37
N GLY A 40 -2.30 19.15 -9.51
CA GLY A 40 -3.63 18.67 -9.91
C GLY A 40 -4.10 17.42 -9.19
N LEU A 41 -5.43 17.29 -9.08
CA LEU A 41 -6.10 16.17 -8.40
C LEU A 41 -6.15 14.89 -9.24
N SER A 42 -5.84 14.98 -10.54
CA SER A 42 -5.85 13.84 -11.46
C SER A 42 -4.88 12.73 -11.03
N VAL A 43 -3.72 13.11 -10.48
CA VAL A 43 -2.69 12.17 -10.00
C VAL A 43 -3.23 11.30 -8.86
N ILE A 44 -4.08 11.85 -7.99
CA ILE A 44 -4.69 11.10 -6.89
C ILE A 44 -5.61 10.00 -7.43
N ILE A 45 -6.40 10.32 -8.46
CA ILE A 45 -7.29 9.33 -9.09
C ILE A 45 -6.47 8.18 -9.69
N SER A 46 -5.43 8.50 -10.45
CA SER A 46 -4.53 7.50 -11.03
C SER A 46 -3.82 6.66 -9.97
N ALA A 47 -3.40 7.27 -8.86
CA ALA A 47 -2.80 6.56 -7.72
C ALA A 47 -3.78 5.58 -7.07
N VAL A 48 -5.05 5.97 -6.88
CA VAL A 48 -6.10 5.09 -6.33
C VAL A 48 -6.43 3.94 -7.27
N LEU A 49 -6.49 4.19 -8.58
CA LEU A 49 -6.70 3.13 -9.57
C LEU A 49 -5.56 2.11 -9.55
N THR A 50 -4.32 2.61 -9.47
CA THR A 50 -3.12 1.76 -9.42
C THR A 50 -3.06 0.95 -8.13
N SER A 51 -3.37 1.55 -6.97
CA SER A 51 -3.36 0.85 -5.69
C SER A 51 -4.42 -0.27 -5.63
N ARG A 52 -5.61 -0.06 -6.20
CA ARG A 52 -6.63 -1.11 -6.34
C ARG A 52 -6.14 -2.27 -7.21
N ALA A 53 -5.48 -1.99 -8.33
CA ALA A 53 -4.92 -3.04 -9.19
C ALA A 53 -3.84 -3.86 -8.46
N ILE A 54 -2.96 -3.20 -7.69
CA ILE A 54 -1.94 -3.87 -6.88
C ILE A 54 -2.60 -4.74 -5.80
N PHE A 55 -3.61 -4.23 -5.10
CA PHE A 55 -4.29 -4.97 -4.04
C PHE A 55 -4.96 -6.24 -4.57
N GLN A 56 -5.58 -6.19 -5.75
CA GLN A 56 -6.14 -7.38 -6.41
C GLN A 56 -5.05 -8.41 -6.74
N ARG A 57 -3.88 -7.97 -7.22
CA ARG A 57 -2.74 -8.86 -7.47
C ARG A 57 -2.22 -9.51 -6.20
N MET A 58 -2.10 -8.76 -5.10
CA MET A 58 -1.67 -9.29 -3.81
C MET A 58 -2.66 -10.32 -3.25
N LYS A 59 -3.96 -10.04 -3.34
CA LYS A 59 -5.00 -10.99 -2.90
C LYS A 59 -4.92 -12.31 -3.67
N ASN A 60 -4.71 -12.24 -4.98
CA ASN A 60 -4.52 -13.42 -5.82
C ASN A 60 -3.23 -14.18 -5.48
N TYR A 61 -2.14 -13.47 -5.16
CA TYR A 61 -0.88 -14.07 -4.73
C TYR A 61 -1.04 -14.82 -3.41
N THR A 62 -1.58 -14.17 -2.37
CA THR A 62 -1.81 -14.81 -1.06
C THR A 62 -2.78 -16.00 -1.16
N GLY A 63 -3.81 -15.89 -1.99
CA GLY A 63 -4.73 -17.00 -2.27
C GLY A 63 -4.02 -18.19 -2.91
N ARG A 64 -3.15 -17.95 -3.91
CA ARG A 64 -2.35 -19.00 -4.54
C ARG A 64 -1.36 -19.64 -3.56
N THR A 65 -0.65 -18.84 -2.78
CA THR A 65 0.31 -19.36 -1.78
C THR A 65 -0.38 -20.18 -0.70
N ARG A 66 -1.58 -19.78 -0.25
CA ARG A 66 -2.40 -20.57 0.70
C ARG A 66 -2.87 -21.89 0.09
N CYS A 67 -3.30 -21.88 -1.16
CA CYS A 67 -3.71 -23.11 -1.86
C CYS A 67 -2.53 -24.08 -1.96
N LEU A 68 -1.36 -23.60 -2.41
CA LEU A 68 -0.13 -24.40 -2.51
C LEU A 68 0.29 -25.00 -1.16
N THR A 69 0.27 -24.20 -0.08
CA THR A 69 0.62 -24.70 1.26
C THR A 69 -0.42 -25.67 1.82
N ALA A 70 -1.71 -25.50 1.54
CA ALA A 70 -2.73 -26.48 1.92
C ALA A 70 -2.58 -27.81 1.17
N THR A 71 -2.25 -27.78 -0.13
CA THR A 71 -1.98 -29.00 -0.90
C THR A 71 -0.72 -29.72 -0.40
N CYS A 72 0.37 -28.99 -0.15
CA CYS A 72 1.60 -29.59 0.38
C CYS A 72 1.41 -30.17 1.80
N ARG A 73 0.61 -29.52 2.65
CA ARG A 73 0.33 -30.01 4.02
C ARG A 73 -0.54 -31.27 4.02
N ASN A 74 -1.52 -31.37 3.11
CA ASN A 74 -2.29 -32.60 2.94
C ASN A 74 -1.46 -33.73 2.31
N MET A 75 -0.44 -33.41 1.50
CA MET A 75 0.48 -34.41 0.95
C MET A 75 1.46 -34.96 2.00
N SER A 76 1.89 -34.16 2.98
CA SER A 76 2.72 -34.63 4.10
C SER A 76 2.00 -35.59 5.07
N ILE A 77 0.67 -35.54 5.15
CA ILE A 77 -0.12 -36.48 5.98
C ILE A 77 -0.19 -37.88 5.32
N PHE A 78 -0.12 -37.96 3.98
CA PHE A 78 -0.12 -39.22 3.25
C PHE A 78 1.21 -39.98 3.25
N PHE A 79 2.33 -39.31 3.56
CA PHE A 79 3.66 -39.95 3.62
C PHE A 79 4.11 -40.37 5.03
N HIS A 80 3.34 -40.03 6.08
CA HIS A 80 3.68 -40.42 7.46
C HIS A 80 3.38 -41.89 7.84
N PRO A 81 2.49 -42.68 7.20
CA PRO A 81 2.25 -44.06 7.61
C PRO A 81 3.19 -45.10 6.94
N CYS A 82 4.33 -44.69 6.37
CA CYS A 82 5.33 -45.62 5.78
C CYS A 82 6.65 -45.72 6.57
N ILE A 83 6.72 -45.13 7.77
CA ILE A 83 7.90 -45.24 8.67
C ILE A 83 7.45 -45.77 10.04
N GLU A 84 6.64 -46.83 10.05
CA GLU A 84 6.55 -47.82 11.14
C GLU A 84 6.34 -49.21 10.55
#